data_AF-A0A2B2C2R4-F1
#
_entry.id   AF-A0A2B2C2R4-F1
#
_cell.length_a   1.000
_cell.length_b   1.000
_cell.length_c   1.000
_cell.angle_alpha   90.00
_cell.angle_beta   90.00
_cell.angle_gamma   90.00
#
_symmetry.space_group_name_H-M   'P 1'
#
loop_
_entity.id
_entity.type
_entity.pdbx_description
1 polymer ?
#
loop_
_entity_poly.entity_id
_entity_poly.type
_entity_poly.pdbx_seq_one_letter_code
_entity_poly.pdbx_strand_id
1 'polypeptide(L)' 'MKYLKSQMQQLIKDNKELHTRLKELKVEHGLEKNTALKALYHSEVADGGKYQLAYQALDQPKK' A
#
# COMPACT_ATOMS: atom_id res chain seq x y z
N MET A 1 -11.49 -5.93 0.81
CA MET A 1 -10.26 -6.65 0.37
C MET A 1 -9.44 -6.99 1.60
N LYS A 2 -8.68 -8.10 1.60
CA LYS A 2 -7.80 -8.44 2.73
C LYS A 2 -6.45 -7.74 2.55
N TYR A 3 -5.87 -7.23 3.63
CA TYR A 3 -4.50 -6.72 3.60
C TYR A 3 -3.51 -7.87 3.41
N LEU A 4 -2.82 -7.85 2.28
CA LEU A 4 -1.71 -8.74 1.94
C LEU A 4 -0.42 -7.92 1.83
N LYS A 5 0.54 -8.23 2.71
CA LYS A 5 1.83 -7.53 2.78
C LYS A 5 2.61 -7.62 1.46
N SER A 6 2.61 -8.79 0.82
CA SER A 6 3.31 -9.01 -0.45
C SER A 6 2.76 -8.13 -1.57
N GLN A 7 1.42 -8.02 -1.67
CA GLN A 7 0.77 -7.13 -2.64
C GLN A 7 1.06 -5.66 -2.35
N MET A 8 1.04 -5.25 -1.08
CA MET A 8 1.31 -3.85 -0.74
C MET A 8 2.74 -3.48 -1.10
N GLN A 9 3.70 -4.36 -0.81
CA GLN A 9 5.09 -4.17 -1.21
C GLN A 9 5.26 -4.12 -2.73
N GLN A 10 4.54 -4.97 -3.47
CA GLN A 10 4.55 -4.97 -4.93
C GLN A 10 3.97 -3.67 -5.49
N LEU A 11 2.83 -3.22 -4.96
CA LEU A 11 2.15 -1.99 -5.35
C LEU A 11 3.03 -0.76 -5.11
N ILE A 12 3.67 -0.68 -3.94
CA ILE A 12 4.62 0.39 -3.60
C ILE A 12 5.84 0.38 -4.51
N LYS A 13 6.32 -0.81 -4.90
CA LYS A 13 7.46 -0.94 -5.82
C LYS A 13 7.10 -0.45 -7.22
N ASP A 14 5.88 -0.73 -7.67
CA ASP A 14 5.36 -0.34 -8.99
C ASP A 14 5.02 1.17 -9.04
N ASN A 15 4.59 1.74 -7.92
CA ASN A 15 4.15 3.12 -7.80
C ASN A 15 5.11 3.95 -6.93
N LYS A 16 5.98 4.74 -7.58
CA LYS A 16 6.90 5.64 -6.88
C LYS A 16 6.19 6.62 -5.92
N GLU A 17 4.98 7.06 -6.23
CA GLU A 17 4.18 7.93 -5.37
C GLU A 17 3.87 7.26 -4.02
N LEU A 18 3.46 5.99 -4.02
CA LEU A 18 3.23 5.21 -2.79
C LEU A 18 4.52 4.98 -2.01
N HIS A 19 5.65 4.82 -2.70
CA HIS A 19 6.95 4.71 -2.04
C HIS A 19 7.34 5.99 -1.30
N THR A 20 7.10 7.16 -1.93
CA THR A 20 7.28 8.46 -1.29
C THR A 20 6.32 8.63 -0.12
N ARG A 21 5.02 8.36 -0.30
CA ARG A 21 4.03 8.45 0.78
C ARG A 21 4.35 7.54 1.95
N LEU A 22 4.76 6.30 1.71
CA LEU A 22 5.21 5.41 2.79
C LEU A 22 6.37 6.02 3.58
N LYS A 23 7.34 6.63 2.89
CA LYS A 23 8.51 7.22 3.54
C LYS A 23 8.12 8.43 4.37
N GLU A 24 7.29 9.30 3.83
CA GLU A 24 6.74 10.45 4.55
C GLU A 24 5.96 10.01 5.79
N LEU A 25 5.04 9.04 5.64
CA LEU A 25 4.25 8.51 6.76
C LEU A 25 5.12 7.96 7.89
N LYS A 26 6.23 7.31 7.53
CA LYS A 26 7.20 6.77 8.51
C LYS A 26 7.99 7.87 9.22
N VAL A 27 8.34 8.95 8.51
CA VAL A 27 9.10 10.08 9.10
C VAL A 27 8.18 10.96 9.94
N GLU A 28 7.01 11.30 9.41
CA GLU A 28 6.03 12.21 10.02
C GLU A 28 5.49 11.65 11.34
N HIS A 29 5.16 10.36 11.38
CA HIS A 29 4.60 9.71 12.55
C HIS A 29 5.57 8.76 13.27
N GLY A 30 6.83 8.68 12.84
CA GLY A 30 7.81 7.75 13.43
C GLY A 30 7.40 6.27 13.31
N LEU A 31 6.58 5.93 12.32
CA LEU A 31 5.92 4.62 12.28
C LEU A 31 6.87 3.50 11.85
N GLU A 32 6.74 2.37 12.54
CA GLU A 32 7.37 1.13 12.12
C GLU A 32 6.87 0.69 10.74
N LYS A 33 7.73 -0.02 10.00
CA LYS A 33 7.45 -0.43 8.60
C LYS A 33 6.12 -1.17 8.46
N ASN A 34 5.80 -2.08 9.39
CA ASN A 34 4.54 -2.82 9.33
C ASN A 34 3.31 -1.92 9.57
N THR A 35 3.40 -0.98 10.51
CA THR A 35 2.30 -0.05 10.83
C THR A 35 2.09 0.96 9.72
N ALA A 36 3.17 1.52 9.17
CA ALA A 36 3.11 2.45 8.05
C ALA A 36 2.52 1.79 6.79
N LEU A 37 2.84 0.52 6.51
CA LEU A 37 2.24 -0.21 5.38
C LEU A 37 0.73 -0.39 5.54
N LYS A 38 0.27 -0.70 6.77
CA LYS A 38 -1.17 -0.80 7.05
C LYS A 38 -1.85 0.55 6.96
N ALA A 39 -1.28 1.59 7.55
CA ALA A 39 -1.83 2.94 7.49
C ALA A 39 -1.92 3.44 6.04
N LEU A 40 -0.88 3.23 5.24
CA LEU A 40 -0.89 3.54 3.82
C LEU A 40 -1.96 2.74 3.06
N TYR A 41 -2.13 1.45 3.37
CA TYR A 41 -3.21 0.65 2.78
C TYR A 41 -4.58 1.22 3.13
N HIS A 42 -4.82 1.57 4.40
CA HIS A 42 -6.09 2.15 4.81
C HIS A 42 -6.36 3.53 4.20
N SER A 43 -5.32 4.33 3.95
CA SER A 43 -5.42 5.65 3.33
C SER A 43 -5.63 5.58 1.82
N GLU A 44 -4.83 4.77 1.13
CA GLU A 44 -4.67 4.84 -0.33
C GLU A 44 -5.37 3.71 -1.08
N VAL A 45 -5.76 2.63 -0.39
CA VAL A 45 -6.28 1.39 -0.99
C VAL A 45 -7.64 0.98 -0.41
N ALA A 46 -7.84 1.08 0.90
CA ALA A 46 -9.13 0.80 1.53
C ALA A 46 -10.16 1.90 1.20
N ASP A 47 -11.44 1.61 1.45
CA ASP A 47 -12.55 2.57 1.32
C ASP A 47 -12.64 3.30 -0.04
N GLY A 48 -12.28 2.64 -1.14
CA GLY A 48 -12.32 3.25 -2.47
C GLY A 48 -11.12 4.13 -2.79
N GLY A 49 -10.00 3.95 -2.08
CA GLY A 49 -8.77 4.69 -2.30
C GLY A 49 -8.25 4.58 -3.74
N LYS A 50 -7.42 5.57 -4.13
CA LYS A 50 -6.87 5.73 -5.50
C LYS A 50 -6.23 4.46 -6.05
N TYR A 51 -5.60 3.66 -5.19
CA TYR A 51 -4.90 2.44 -5.56
C TYR A 51 -5.69 1.16 -5.27
N GLN A 52 -6.97 1.26 -4.91
CA GLN A 52 -7.82 0.10 -4.64
C GLN A 52 -7.82 -0.88 -5.81
N LEU A 53 -8.05 -0.39 -7.04
CA LEU A 53 -8.08 -1.22 -8.24
C LEU A 53 -6.71 -1.81 -8.58
N ALA A 54 -5.65 -1.00 -8.47
CA ALA A 54 -4.29 -1.46 -8.71
C ALA A 54 -3.89 -2.56 -7.72
N TYR A 55 -4.26 -2.41 -6.44
CA TYR A 55 -4.06 -3.42 -5.42
C TYR A 55 -4.85 -4.71 -5.70
N GLN A 56 -6.12 -4.57 -6.10
CA GLN A 56 -6.97 -5.70 -6.46
C GLN A 56 -6.44 -6.45 -7.69
N ALA A 57 -5.88 -5.75 -8.67
CA ALA A 57 -5.29 -6.37 -9.85
C ALA A 57 -4.08 -7.26 -9.49
N LEU A 58 -3.36 -6.94 -8.40
CA LEU A 58 -2.26 -7.76 -7.89
C LEU A 58 -2.73 -9.03 -7.17
N ASP A 59 -4.01 -9.14 -6.81
CA ASP A 59 -4.63 -10.33 -6.21
C ASP A 59 -5.00 -11.39 -7.24
N GLN A 60 -5.15 -11.00 -8.51
CA GLN A 60 -5.48 -11.97 -9.53
C GLN A 60 -4.30 -12.94 -9.74
N PRO A 61 -4.51 -14.25 -9.53
CA PRO A 61 -3.50 -15.23 -9.86
C PRO A 61 -3.24 -15.12 -11.37
N LYS A 62 -1.98 -14.86 -11.75
CA LYS A 62 -1.55 -14.98 -13.14
C LYS A 62 -1.90 -16.41 -13.58
N LYS A 63 -2.89 -16.53 -14.48
CA LYS A 63 -3.24 -17.77 -15.16
C LYS A 63 -2.06 -18.29 -15.98
#